data_AF-A0A8C2T6J9-F1
#
_entry.id   AF-A0A8C2T6J9-F1
#
_cell.length_a   1.000
_cell.length_b   1.000
_cell.length_c   1.000
_cell.angle_alpha   90.00
_cell.angle_beta   90.00
_cell.angle_gamma   90.00
#
_symmetry.space_group_name_H-M   'P 1'
#
loop_
_entity.id
_entity.type
_entity.pdbx_description
1 polymer ?
#
loop_
_entity_poly.entity_id
_entity_poly.type
_entity_poly.pdbx_seq_one_letter_code
_entity_poly.pdbx_strand_id
1 'polypeptide(L)'
;MSYSPLLRMPGANTVEEQRARWERKRCRTAKELLETEHRYLEQLYLVVTFFVTILKAKGTLKPAVMETIFGSLESIYSASQVLSFHLERGNLGLGLENFCQKLELYGYYAENFEQANKTLMEQLRKNKSFRRFKKLQETRPQFQGMKLEDLLPLPLQRAAKSVSEVSQWVQDIVRKRENLLELHRVQKLLKGQKIQVVAPGRWYIREGWLSVVPSKGDELKRRMFFLFSDIFISTKPCHPLHLLNSDKLDCTAVYPLHECVVNKVFGHTQGDGGLLSLSFPYKTLLLMSTDQQDINDWYQCLTTAVR
;
A
#
# COMPACT_ATOMS: atom_id res chain seq x y z
N MET A 1 -10.01 60.63 -6.83
CA MET A 1 -10.65 59.50 -6.12
C MET A 1 -10.22 58.22 -6.80
N SER A 2 -9.19 57.58 -6.25
CA SER A 2 -8.56 56.37 -6.81
C SER A 2 -9.25 55.13 -6.27
N TYR A 3 -9.87 54.35 -7.17
CA TYR A 3 -10.40 53.03 -6.85
C TYR A 3 -9.24 52.03 -6.73
N SER A 4 -9.07 51.48 -5.54
CA SER A 4 -8.19 50.32 -5.30
C SER A 4 -8.97 49.03 -5.62
N PRO A 5 -8.39 48.07 -6.38
CA PRO A 5 -9.03 46.79 -6.62
C PRO A 5 -8.89 45.90 -5.37
N LEU A 6 -10.00 45.28 -4.97
CA LEU A 6 -10.06 44.35 -3.85
C LEU A 6 -9.15 43.14 -4.12
N LEU A 7 -8.20 42.96 -3.20
CA LEU A 7 -7.32 41.80 -3.10
C LEU A 7 -8.15 40.52 -3.02
N ARG A 8 -7.89 39.61 -3.97
CA ARG A 8 -8.45 38.27 -4.03
C ARG A 8 -7.91 37.47 -2.84
N MET A 9 -8.77 37.16 -1.88
CA MET A 9 -8.43 36.36 -0.70
C MET A 9 -8.01 34.93 -1.10
N PRO A 10 -6.83 34.43 -0.70
CA PRO A 10 -6.42 33.05 -0.93
C PRO A 10 -7.01 32.16 0.18
N GLY A 11 -8.13 31.50 -0.07
CA GLY A 11 -8.74 30.64 0.94
C GLY A 11 -9.97 29.83 0.53
N ALA A 12 -10.46 29.97 -0.70
CA ALA A 12 -11.58 29.18 -1.21
C ALA A 12 -11.08 28.13 -2.21
N ASN A 13 -10.47 27.06 -1.72
CA ASN A 13 -10.48 25.80 -2.46
C ASN A 13 -11.93 25.34 -2.50
N THR A 14 -12.65 25.67 -3.57
CA THR A 14 -14.11 25.52 -3.59
C THR A 14 -14.48 24.03 -3.62
N VAL A 15 -15.64 23.68 -3.06
CA VAL A 15 -16.15 22.30 -3.08
C VAL A 15 -16.23 21.79 -4.53
N GLU A 16 -16.46 22.68 -5.51
CA GLU A 16 -16.42 22.34 -6.93
C GLU A 16 -15.02 21.91 -7.40
N GLU A 17 -13.94 22.58 -6.97
CA GLU A 17 -12.57 22.19 -7.32
C GLU A 17 -12.19 20.83 -6.74
N GLN A 18 -12.64 20.52 -5.52
CA GLN A 18 -12.46 19.21 -4.90
C GLN A 18 -13.22 18.11 -5.65
N ARG A 19 -14.49 18.34 -5.98
CA ARG A 19 -15.28 17.42 -6.81
C ARG A 19 -14.63 17.20 -8.17
N ALA A 20 -14.20 18.27 -8.84
CA ALA A 20 -13.52 18.18 -10.12
C ALA A 20 -12.20 17.41 -10.04
N ARG A 21 -11.48 17.49 -8.91
CA ARG A 21 -10.26 16.70 -8.67
C ARG A 21 -10.57 15.22 -8.47
N TRP A 22 -11.59 14.89 -7.68
CA TRP A 22 -12.03 13.51 -7.48
C TRP A 22 -12.56 12.90 -8.78
N GLU A 23 -13.32 13.66 -9.56
CA GLU A 23 -13.81 13.22 -10.86
C GLU A 23 -12.65 12.92 -11.80
N ARG A 24 -11.68 13.83 -11.91
CA ARG A 24 -10.45 13.60 -12.69
C ARG A 24 -9.70 12.35 -12.25
N LYS A 25 -9.61 12.09 -10.94
CA LYS A 25 -8.98 10.87 -10.41
C LYS A 25 -9.77 9.62 -10.81
N ARG A 26 -11.10 9.67 -10.66
CA ARG A 26 -12.01 8.59 -11.04
C ARG A 26 -11.92 8.26 -12.53
N CYS A 27 -11.92 9.27 -13.40
CA CYS A 27 -11.79 9.08 -14.84
C CYS A 27 -10.45 8.44 -15.23
N ARG A 28 -9.34 8.85 -14.60
CA ARG A 28 -8.03 8.24 -14.87
C ARG A 28 -7.99 6.77 -14.46
N THR A 29 -8.44 6.47 -13.25
CA THR A 29 -8.48 5.09 -12.75
C THR A 29 -9.40 4.20 -13.61
N ALA A 30 -10.54 4.72 -14.06
CA ALA A 30 -11.44 3.97 -14.94
C ALA A 30 -10.80 3.67 -16.31
N LYS A 31 -10.05 4.63 -16.87
CA LYS A 31 -9.31 4.42 -18.12
C LYS A 31 -8.19 3.39 -17.96
N GLU A 32 -7.39 3.51 -16.91
CA GLU A 32 -6.33 2.54 -16.60
C GLU A 32 -6.91 1.12 -16.44
N LEU A 33 -8.03 0.98 -15.72
CA LEU A 33 -8.72 -0.30 -15.58
C LEU A 33 -9.13 -0.87 -16.94
N LEU A 34 -9.78 -0.05 -17.79
CA LEU A 34 -10.21 -0.47 -19.13
C LEU A 34 -9.04 -0.89 -20.02
N GLU A 35 -7.95 -0.13 -20.03
CA GLU A 35 -6.74 -0.45 -20.79
C GLU A 35 -6.13 -1.80 -20.35
N THR A 36 -6.08 -2.04 -19.03
CA THR A 36 -5.62 -3.34 -18.52
C THR A 36 -6.56 -4.48 -18.87
N GLU A 37 -7.87 -4.24 -18.92
CA GLU A 37 -8.88 -5.22 -19.30
C GLU A 37 -8.77 -5.61 -20.77
N HIS A 38 -8.62 -4.62 -21.66
CA HIS A 38 -8.43 -4.85 -23.09
C HIS A 38 -7.21 -5.70 -23.37
N ARG A 39 -6.06 -5.36 -22.78
CA ARG A 39 -4.83 -6.15 -22.94
C ARG A 39 -5.00 -7.59 -22.45
N TYR A 40 -5.69 -7.80 -21.32
CA TYR A 40 -5.99 -9.15 -20.83
C TYR A 40 -6.90 -9.92 -21.78
N LEU A 41 -7.95 -9.28 -22.30
CA LEU A 41 -8.86 -9.87 -23.27
C LEU A 41 -8.17 -10.21 -24.59
N GLU A 42 -7.25 -9.38 -25.07
CA GLU A 42 -6.43 -9.67 -26.26
C GLU A 42 -5.63 -10.97 -26.07
N GLN A 43 -5.00 -11.14 -24.90
CA GLN A 43 -4.24 -12.36 -24.59
C GLN A 43 -5.13 -13.60 -24.49
N LEU A 44 -6.30 -13.49 -23.84
CA LEU A 44 -7.25 -14.60 -23.78
C LEU A 44 -7.85 -14.94 -25.15
N TYR A 45 -8.12 -13.93 -25.97
CA TYR A 45 -8.62 -14.09 -27.33
C TYR A 45 -7.68 -14.96 -28.17
N LEU A 46 -6.36 -14.83 -27.99
CA LEU A 46 -5.39 -15.67 -28.67
C LEU A 46 -5.61 -17.16 -28.38
N VAL A 47 -5.81 -17.50 -27.10
CA VAL A 47 -6.01 -18.88 -26.67
C VAL A 47 -7.38 -19.39 -27.15
N VAL A 48 -8.45 -18.64 -26.89
CA VAL A 48 -9.80 -19.05 -27.26
C VAL A 48 -9.91 -19.26 -28.77
N THR A 49 -9.44 -18.31 -29.56
CA THR A 49 -9.61 -18.34 -31.02
C THR A 49 -8.65 -19.32 -31.69
N PHE A 50 -7.34 -19.20 -31.45
CA PHE A 50 -6.35 -19.95 -32.22
C PHE A 50 -6.08 -21.35 -31.66
N PHE A 51 -6.37 -21.59 -30.38
CA PHE A 51 -6.28 -22.92 -29.80
C PHE A 51 -7.65 -23.55 -29.64
N VAL A 52 -8.53 -23.03 -28.78
CA VAL A 52 -9.76 -23.73 -28.41
C VAL A 52 -10.67 -23.96 -29.62
N THR A 53 -11.01 -22.91 -30.37
CA THR A 53 -11.88 -23.02 -31.55
C THR A 53 -11.28 -23.91 -32.65
N ILE A 54 -10.01 -23.72 -32.99
CA ILE A 54 -9.38 -24.48 -34.08
C ILE A 54 -9.15 -25.95 -33.68
N LEU A 55 -8.78 -26.24 -32.43
CA LEU A 55 -8.62 -27.61 -31.95
C LEU A 55 -9.94 -28.36 -31.93
N LYS A 56 -11.05 -27.71 -31.54
CA LYS A 56 -12.41 -28.27 -31.64
C LYS A 56 -12.75 -28.63 -33.08
N ALA A 57 -12.45 -27.74 -34.04
CA ALA A 57 -12.74 -27.97 -35.46
C ALA A 57 -11.84 -29.06 -36.09
N LYS A 58 -10.55 -29.10 -35.75
CA LYS A 58 -9.59 -30.06 -36.32
C LYS A 58 -9.60 -31.44 -35.66
N GLY A 59 -10.14 -31.56 -34.44
CA GLY A 59 -10.11 -32.81 -33.67
C GLY A 59 -8.70 -33.31 -33.34
N THR A 60 -7.70 -32.41 -33.27
CA THR A 60 -6.29 -32.80 -32.99
C THR A 60 -6.11 -33.31 -31.55
N LEU A 61 -6.98 -32.88 -30.64
CA LEU A 61 -7.10 -33.39 -29.27
C LEU A 61 -8.51 -33.93 -29.05
N LYS A 62 -8.63 -34.95 -28.20
CA LYS A 62 -9.93 -35.47 -27.77
C LYS A 62 -10.66 -34.39 -26.93
N PRO A 63 -12.00 -34.28 -27.02
CA PRO A 63 -12.77 -33.28 -26.25
C PRO A 63 -12.48 -33.31 -24.75
N ALA A 64 -12.39 -34.49 -24.14
CA ALA A 64 -12.07 -34.62 -22.71
C ALA A 64 -10.69 -34.03 -22.35
N VAL A 65 -9.68 -34.20 -23.21
CA VAL A 65 -8.34 -33.64 -23.00
C VAL A 65 -8.35 -32.12 -23.15
N MET A 66 -9.15 -31.60 -24.09
CA MET A 66 -9.32 -30.15 -24.25
C MET A 66 -9.99 -29.55 -23.03
N GLU A 67 -11.05 -30.17 -22.53
CA GLU A 67 -11.75 -29.74 -21.32
C GLU A 67 -10.80 -29.71 -20.11
N THR A 68 -9.93 -30.72 -19.97
CA THR A 68 -8.91 -30.72 -18.90
C THR A 68 -7.90 -29.59 -19.05
N ILE A 69 -7.40 -29.30 -20.26
CA ILE A 69 -6.35 -28.28 -20.48
C ILE A 69 -6.92 -26.85 -20.38
N PHE A 70 -8.09 -26.60 -20.97
CA PHE A 70 -8.63 -25.25 -21.11
C PHE A 70 -9.73 -24.94 -20.08
N GLY A 71 -10.41 -25.94 -19.53
CA GLY A 71 -11.44 -25.79 -18.49
C GLY A 71 -12.42 -24.65 -18.77
N SER A 72 -12.67 -23.83 -17.76
CA SER A 72 -13.59 -22.70 -17.81
C SER A 72 -13.06 -21.45 -18.57
N LEU A 73 -11.95 -21.55 -19.32
CA LEU A 73 -11.32 -20.39 -19.97
C LEU A 73 -12.25 -19.63 -20.93
N GLU A 74 -13.06 -20.33 -21.73
CA GLU A 74 -14.05 -19.69 -22.61
C GLU A 74 -15.11 -18.91 -21.82
N SER A 75 -15.53 -19.46 -20.67
CA SER A 75 -16.48 -18.80 -19.76
C SER A 75 -15.85 -17.58 -19.08
N ILE A 76 -14.58 -17.67 -18.68
CA ILE A 76 -13.80 -16.55 -18.11
C ILE A 76 -13.65 -15.44 -19.14
N TYR A 77 -13.29 -15.79 -20.38
CA TYR A 77 -13.19 -14.85 -21.48
C TYR A 77 -14.52 -14.14 -21.74
N SER A 78 -15.61 -14.89 -21.85
CA SER A 78 -16.96 -14.36 -22.07
C SER A 78 -17.40 -13.42 -20.93
N ALA A 79 -17.15 -13.78 -19.67
CA ALA A 79 -17.43 -12.93 -18.53
C ALA A 79 -16.62 -11.63 -18.55
N SER A 80 -15.34 -11.71 -18.94
CA SER A 80 -14.46 -10.54 -19.05
C SER A 80 -14.87 -9.62 -20.21
N GLN A 81 -15.40 -10.16 -21.31
CA GLN A 81 -15.95 -9.35 -22.41
C GLN A 81 -17.17 -8.53 -21.97
N VAL A 82 -18.07 -9.16 -21.20
CA VAL A 82 -19.23 -8.46 -20.62
C VAL A 82 -18.77 -7.33 -19.69
N LEU A 83 -17.77 -7.59 -18.85
CA LEU A 83 -17.17 -6.55 -18.00
C LEU A 83 -16.63 -5.39 -18.86
N SER A 84 -15.81 -5.67 -19.86
CA SER A 84 -15.24 -4.65 -20.77
C SER A 84 -16.32 -3.79 -21.41
N PHE A 85 -17.42 -4.40 -21.89
CA PHE A 85 -18.54 -3.68 -22.48
C PHE A 85 -19.18 -2.68 -21.50
N HIS A 86 -19.31 -3.04 -20.22
CA HIS A 86 -19.80 -2.11 -19.20
C HIS A 86 -18.79 -1.01 -18.87
N LEU A 87 -17.50 -1.33 -18.80
CA LEU A 87 -16.43 -0.37 -18.52
C LEU A 87 -16.34 0.72 -19.61
N GLU A 88 -16.44 0.34 -20.89
CA GLU A 88 -16.43 1.26 -22.04
C GLU A 88 -17.57 2.28 -22.00
N ARG A 89 -18.73 1.88 -21.44
CA ARG A 89 -19.92 2.72 -21.31
C ARG A 89 -19.94 3.55 -20.03
N GLY A 90 -18.90 3.47 -19.20
CA GLY A 90 -18.84 4.14 -17.89
C GLY A 90 -19.75 3.52 -16.82
N ASN A 91 -20.34 2.35 -17.08
CA ASN A 91 -21.24 1.65 -16.18
C ASN A 91 -20.47 0.74 -15.19
N LEU A 92 -19.51 1.32 -14.47
CA LEU A 92 -18.57 0.59 -13.61
C LEU A 92 -19.26 -0.27 -12.56
N GLY A 93 -20.24 0.29 -11.83
CA GLY A 93 -20.93 -0.40 -10.73
C GLY A 93 -21.63 -1.67 -11.20
N LEU A 94 -22.51 -1.54 -12.20
CA LEU A 94 -23.24 -2.66 -12.77
C LEU A 94 -22.31 -3.71 -13.40
N GLY A 95 -21.26 -3.26 -14.11
CA GLY A 95 -20.29 -4.16 -14.72
C GLY A 95 -19.55 -5.01 -13.71
N LEU A 96 -19.06 -4.39 -12.62
CA LEU A 96 -18.36 -5.08 -11.55
C LEU A 96 -19.30 -5.99 -10.75
N GLU A 97 -20.51 -5.54 -10.43
CA GLU A 97 -21.51 -6.36 -9.73
C GLU A 97 -21.84 -7.65 -10.49
N ASN A 98 -22.07 -7.53 -11.81
CA ASN A 98 -22.28 -8.68 -12.68
C ASN A 98 -21.05 -9.60 -12.74
N PHE A 99 -19.84 -9.01 -12.79
CA PHE A 99 -18.59 -9.77 -12.84
C PHE A 99 -18.27 -10.47 -11.52
N CYS A 100 -18.63 -9.91 -10.37
CA CYS A 100 -18.41 -10.52 -9.05
C CYS A 100 -19.05 -11.92 -8.97
N GLN A 101 -20.26 -12.08 -9.52
CA GLN A 101 -20.95 -13.37 -9.59
C GLN A 101 -20.24 -14.40 -10.49
N LYS A 102 -19.28 -13.96 -11.32
CA LYS A 102 -18.49 -14.80 -12.22
C LYS A 102 -17.10 -15.13 -11.67
N LEU A 103 -16.73 -14.61 -10.50
CA LEU A 103 -15.43 -14.90 -9.88
C LEU A 103 -15.27 -16.38 -9.52
N GLU A 104 -16.37 -17.11 -9.27
CA GLU A 104 -16.36 -18.56 -9.06
C GLU A 104 -15.69 -19.32 -10.21
N LEU A 105 -15.80 -18.80 -11.45
CA LEU A 105 -15.13 -19.40 -12.62
C LEU A 105 -13.61 -19.44 -12.48
N TYR A 106 -13.03 -18.43 -11.83
CA TYR A 106 -11.59 -18.39 -11.55
C TYR A 106 -11.21 -19.38 -10.45
N GLY A 107 -12.10 -19.62 -9.49
CA GLY A 107 -11.93 -20.66 -8.47
C GLY A 107 -11.84 -22.06 -9.09
N TYR A 108 -12.81 -22.43 -9.92
CA TYR A 108 -12.79 -23.69 -10.66
C TYR A 108 -11.57 -23.83 -11.58
N TYR A 109 -11.17 -22.73 -12.23
CA TYR A 109 -9.99 -22.72 -13.09
C TYR A 109 -8.71 -22.97 -12.27
N ALA A 110 -8.59 -22.34 -11.09
CA ALA A 110 -7.45 -22.50 -10.19
C ALA A 110 -7.31 -23.93 -9.68
N GLU A 111 -8.42 -24.53 -9.25
CA GLU A 111 -8.46 -25.88 -8.70
C GLU A 111 -7.98 -26.94 -9.72
N ASN A 112 -8.37 -26.78 -10.99
CA ASN A 112 -7.98 -27.71 -12.06
C ASN A 112 -6.65 -27.36 -12.75
N PHE A 113 -6.02 -26.22 -12.45
CA PHE A 113 -4.89 -25.70 -13.22
C PHE A 113 -3.65 -26.61 -13.19
N GLU A 114 -3.37 -27.24 -12.05
CA GLU A 114 -2.23 -28.15 -11.92
C GLU A 114 -2.40 -29.37 -12.85
N GLN A 115 -3.61 -29.93 -12.87
CA GLN A 115 -3.95 -31.05 -13.74
C GLN A 115 -3.93 -30.63 -15.22
N ALA A 116 -4.47 -29.45 -15.54
CA ALA A 116 -4.41 -28.88 -16.88
C ALA A 116 -2.98 -28.79 -17.40
N ASN A 117 -2.05 -28.29 -16.57
CA ASN A 117 -0.65 -28.16 -16.94
C ASN A 117 0.04 -29.53 -17.11
N LYS A 118 -0.23 -30.50 -16.21
CA LYS A 118 0.27 -31.88 -16.37
C LYS A 118 -0.18 -32.50 -17.69
N THR A 119 -1.47 -32.41 -18.00
CA THR A 119 -2.05 -32.94 -19.24
C THR A 119 -1.50 -32.22 -20.47
N LEU A 120 -1.32 -30.90 -20.42
CA LEU A 120 -0.68 -30.14 -21.49
C LEU A 120 0.74 -30.65 -21.77
N MET A 121 1.56 -30.79 -20.72
CA MET A 121 2.94 -31.27 -20.84
C MET A 121 3.00 -32.70 -21.39
N GLU A 122 2.08 -33.56 -20.99
CA GLU A 122 1.96 -34.91 -21.54
C GLU A 122 1.60 -34.91 -23.03
N GLN A 123 0.62 -34.10 -23.45
CA GLN A 123 0.25 -33.97 -24.86
C GLN A 123 1.42 -33.41 -25.68
N LEU A 124 2.18 -32.46 -25.15
CA LEU A 124 3.39 -31.96 -25.82
C LEU A 124 4.49 -33.02 -25.93
N ARG A 125 4.58 -33.98 -25.01
CA ARG A 125 5.57 -35.06 -25.10
C ARG A 125 5.15 -36.19 -26.03
N LYS A 126 3.88 -36.61 -25.98
CA LYS A 126 3.40 -37.81 -26.68
C LYS A 126 2.77 -37.52 -28.05
N ASN A 127 2.15 -36.35 -28.23
CA ASN A 127 1.33 -36.06 -29.39
C ASN A 127 2.07 -35.18 -30.43
N LYS A 128 2.64 -35.82 -31.46
CA LYS A 128 3.39 -35.12 -32.53
C LYS A 128 2.52 -34.15 -33.34
N SER A 129 1.25 -34.48 -33.60
CA SER A 129 0.35 -33.60 -34.36
C SER A 129 0.00 -32.36 -33.55
N PHE A 130 -0.29 -32.51 -32.25
CA PHE A 130 -0.52 -31.39 -31.35
C PHE A 130 0.70 -30.48 -31.21
N ARG A 131 1.91 -31.03 -31.07
CA ARG A 131 3.15 -30.23 -31.07
C ARG A 131 3.29 -29.38 -32.34
N ARG A 132 3.09 -29.97 -33.51
CA ARG A 132 3.18 -29.26 -34.79
C ARG A 132 2.11 -28.18 -34.88
N PHE A 133 0.89 -28.50 -34.43
CA PHE A 133 -0.22 -27.56 -34.36
C PHE A 133 0.12 -26.35 -33.48
N LYS A 134 0.56 -26.59 -32.23
CA LYS A 134 0.96 -25.53 -31.29
C LYS A 134 2.02 -24.62 -31.90
N LYS A 135 3.10 -25.20 -32.42
CA LYS A 135 4.19 -24.44 -33.06
C LYS A 135 3.66 -23.56 -34.19
N LEU A 136 2.73 -24.06 -35.01
CA LEU A 136 2.11 -23.30 -36.09
C LEU A 136 1.27 -22.12 -35.58
N GLN A 137 0.50 -22.30 -34.50
CA GLN A 137 -0.27 -21.19 -33.92
C GLN A 137 0.65 -20.13 -33.30
N GLU A 138 1.69 -20.55 -32.58
CA GLU A 138 2.63 -19.65 -31.90
C GLU A 138 3.51 -18.85 -32.87
N THR A 139 3.74 -19.34 -34.10
CA THR A 139 4.45 -18.58 -35.14
C THR A 139 3.63 -17.44 -35.74
N ARG A 140 2.34 -17.31 -35.39
CA ARG A 140 1.50 -16.24 -35.92
C ARG A 140 1.92 -14.88 -35.34
N PRO A 141 1.89 -13.79 -36.14
CA PRO A 141 2.27 -12.46 -35.66
C PRO A 141 1.50 -11.99 -34.42
N GLN A 142 0.22 -12.39 -34.29
CA GLN A 142 -0.64 -12.01 -33.16
C GLN A 142 -0.12 -12.51 -31.80
N PHE A 143 0.66 -13.59 -31.79
CA PHE A 143 1.20 -14.14 -30.54
C PHE A 143 2.41 -13.37 -30.02
N GLN A 144 3.08 -12.57 -30.85
CA GLN A 144 4.26 -11.78 -30.44
C GLN A 144 5.32 -12.60 -29.68
N GLY A 145 5.46 -13.90 -30.01
CA GLY A 145 6.39 -14.82 -29.34
C GLY A 145 5.90 -15.44 -28.03
N MET A 146 4.70 -15.08 -27.54
CA MET A 146 4.07 -15.72 -26.39
C MET A 146 3.73 -17.18 -26.71
N LYS A 147 3.93 -18.05 -25.72
CA LYS A 147 3.59 -19.47 -25.84
C LYS A 147 2.31 -19.79 -25.10
N LEU A 148 1.68 -20.91 -25.45
CA LEU A 148 0.46 -21.35 -24.77
C LEU A 148 0.66 -21.49 -23.26
N GLU A 149 1.83 -22.00 -22.84
CA GLU A 149 2.20 -22.17 -21.43
C GLU A 149 2.26 -20.85 -20.66
N ASP A 150 2.55 -19.74 -21.35
CA ASP A 150 2.61 -18.40 -20.74
C ASP A 150 1.22 -17.75 -20.65
N LEU A 151 0.30 -18.15 -21.54
CA LEU A 151 -1.04 -17.58 -21.65
C LEU A 151 -2.05 -18.24 -20.70
N LEU A 152 -1.95 -19.55 -20.47
CA LEU A 152 -2.87 -20.28 -19.59
C LEU A 152 -2.87 -19.81 -18.12
N PRO A 153 -1.73 -19.43 -17.50
CA PRO A 153 -1.73 -18.89 -16.15
C PRO A 153 -2.37 -17.50 -16.00
N LEU A 154 -2.58 -16.75 -17.09
CA LEU A 154 -2.97 -15.34 -17.02
C LEU A 154 -4.25 -15.05 -16.19
N PRO A 155 -5.33 -15.85 -16.28
CA PRO A 155 -6.50 -15.65 -15.42
C PRO A 155 -6.15 -15.69 -13.92
N LEU A 156 -5.30 -16.63 -13.52
CA LEU A 156 -4.89 -16.79 -12.13
C LEU A 156 -3.95 -15.68 -11.68
N GLN A 157 -3.01 -15.27 -12.54
CA GLN A 157 -2.13 -14.13 -12.27
C GLN A 157 -2.93 -12.83 -12.08
N ARG A 158 -3.94 -12.60 -12.94
CA ARG A 158 -4.86 -11.46 -12.81
C ARG A 158 -5.61 -11.51 -11.49
N ALA A 159 -6.24 -12.64 -11.16
CA ALA A 159 -7.00 -12.79 -9.93
C ALA A 159 -6.12 -12.59 -8.68
N ALA A 160 -4.95 -13.22 -8.64
CA ALA A 160 -4.00 -13.11 -7.53
C ALA A 160 -3.51 -11.67 -7.33
N LYS A 161 -3.19 -10.97 -8.43
CA LYS A 161 -2.80 -9.56 -8.39
C LYS A 161 -3.91 -8.70 -7.76
N SER A 162 -5.16 -8.83 -8.21
CA SER A 162 -6.28 -8.07 -7.67
C SER A 162 -6.51 -8.36 -6.18
N VAL A 163 -6.44 -9.63 -5.76
CA VAL A 163 -6.58 -10.00 -4.34
C VAL A 163 -5.46 -9.41 -3.49
N SER A 164 -4.22 -9.44 -3.99
CA SER A 164 -3.08 -8.84 -3.29
C SER A 164 -3.21 -7.33 -3.15
N GLU A 165 -3.64 -6.62 -4.19
CA GLU A 165 -3.88 -5.18 -4.16
C GLU A 165 -4.97 -4.81 -3.14
N VAL A 166 -6.08 -5.55 -3.11
CA VAL A 166 -7.15 -5.34 -2.12
C VAL A 166 -6.66 -5.62 -0.71
N SER A 167 -5.90 -6.70 -0.50
CA SER A 167 -5.33 -7.05 0.81
C SER A 167 -4.41 -5.94 1.32
N GLN A 168 -3.51 -5.45 0.47
CA GLN A 168 -2.60 -4.35 0.81
C GLN A 168 -3.37 -3.08 1.16
N TRP A 169 -4.42 -2.74 0.39
CA TRP A 169 -5.25 -1.58 0.67
C TRP A 169 -5.99 -1.69 2.02
N VAL A 170 -6.51 -2.86 2.37
CA VAL A 170 -7.14 -3.11 3.68
C VAL A 170 -6.11 -2.92 4.79
N GLN A 171 -4.91 -3.49 4.64
CA GLN A 171 -3.83 -3.33 5.61
C GLN A 171 -3.43 -1.85 5.79
N ASP A 172 -3.35 -1.09 4.70
CA ASP A 172 -3.06 0.34 4.75
C ASP A 172 -4.14 1.14 5.49
N ILE A 173 -5.42 0.77 5.34
CA ILE A 173 -6.53 1.37 6.09
C ILE A 173 -6.41 1.08 7.57
N VAL A 174 -6.19 -0.19 7.93
CA VAL A 174 -6.03 -0.61 9.33
C VAL A 174 -4.86 0.15 9.96
N ARG A 175 -3.70 0.17 9.30
CA ARG A 175 -2.51 0.88 9.76
C ARG A 175 -2.75 2.38 9.94
N LYS A 176 -3.45 3.03 9.01
CA LYS A 176 -3.82 4.46 9.13
C LYS A 176 -4.76 4.70 10.30
N ARG A 177 -5.72 3.79 10.52
CA ARG A 177 -6.66 3.88 11.65
C ARG A 177 -5.95 3.70 12.98
N GLU A 178 -5.09 2.71 13.12
CA GLU A 178 -4.27 2.48 14.30
C GLU A 178 -3.39 3.70 14.61
N ASN A 179 -2.70 4.25 13.60
CA ASN A 179 -1.94 5.48 13.76
C ASN A 179 -2.83 6.65 14.26
N LEU A 180 -4.00 6.85 13.66
CA LEU A 180 -4.93 7.88 14.11
C LEU A 180 -5.34 7.67 15.58
N LEU A 181 -5.58 6.43 16.01
CA LEU A 181 -5.91 6.14 17.40
C LEU A 181 -4.75 6.49 18.34
N GLU A 182 -3.50 6.19 17.96
CA GLU A 182 -2.30 6.60 18.72
C GLU A 182 -2.15 8.13 18.80
N LEU A 183 -2.33 8.85 17.69
CA LEU A 183 -2.29 10.32 17.70
C LEU A 183 -3.34 10.90 18.66
N HIS A 184 -4.57 10.37 18.64
CA HIS A 184 -5.63 10.80 19.54
C HIS A 184 -5.37 10.40 21.00
N ARG A 185 -4.76 9.23 21.25
CA ARG A 185 -4.36 8.80 22.59
C ARG A 185 -3.35 9.79 23.17
N VAL A 186 -2.29 10.09 22.42
CA VAL A 186 -1.28 11.07 22.86
C VAL A 186 -1.90 12.47 23.03
N GLN A 187 -2.75 12.92 22.09
CA GLN A 187 -3.46 14.20 22.23
C GLN A 187 -4.26 14.31 23.53
N LYS A 188 -4.88 13.22 24.00
CA LYS A 188 -5.64 13.18 25.26
C LYS A 188 -4.73 13.18 26.50
N LEU A 189 -3.53 12.59 26.40
CA LEU A 189 -2.54 12.58 27.48
C LEU A 189 -1.91 13.95 27.72
N LEU A 190 -1.83 14.81 26.69
CA LEU A 190 -1.27 16.14 26.84
C LEU A 190 -2.25 17.10 27.53
N LYS A 191 -1.73 17.90 28.46
CA LYS A 191 -2.48 18.94 29.15
C LYS A 191 -2.79 20.09 28.19
N GLY A 192 -4.08 20.36 27.97
CA GLY A 192 -4.58 21.44 27.12
C GLY A 192 -4.51 21.10 25.62
N GLN A 193 -4.99 22.03 24.77
CA GLN A 193 -5.04 21.87 23.30
C GLN A 193 -4.01 22.74 22.56
N LYS A 194 -2.96 23.20 23.25
CA LYS A 194 -1.95 24.09 22.64
C LYS A 194 -1.18 23.44 21.49
N ILE A 195 -1.09 22.12 21.48
CA ILE A 195 -0.36 21.36 20.47
C ILE A 195 -1.34 20.44 19.76
N GLN A 196 -1.36 20.54 18.44
CA GLN A 196 -2.13 19.67 17.56
C GLN A 196 -1.27 18.47 17.20
N VAL A 197 -1.43 17.36 17.93
CA VAL A 197 -0.79 16.08 17.64
C VAL A 197 -1.44 15.44 16.42
N VAL A 198 -2.77 15.50 16.30
CA VAL A 198 -3.48 14.98 15.13
C VAL A 198 -3.28 15.95 13.95
N ALA A 199 -2.43 15.56 12.99
CA ALA A 199 -2.14 16.36 11.80
C ALA A 199 -2.05 15.48 10.54
N PRO A 200 -2.41 16.00 9.36
CA PRO A 200 -2.26 15.28 8.10
C PRO A 200 -0.80 14.84 7.88
N GLY A 201 -0.60 13.57 7.53
CA GLY A 201 0.73 13.03 7.22
C GLY A 201 1.61 12.69 8.44
N ARG A 202 1.16 12.98 9.67
CA ARG A 202 1.90 12.64 10.89
C ARG A 202 1.70 11.18 11.29
N TRP A 203 2.81 10.51 11.62
CA TRP A 203 2.81 9.14 12.12
C TRP A 203 3.40 9.06 13.51
N TYR A 204 2.73 8.36 14.43
CA TYR A 204 3.29 7.95 15.70
C TYR A 204 4.37 6.87 15.48
N ILE A 205 5.50 7.00 16.17
CA ILE A 205 6.64 6.08 16.01
C ILE A 205 6.95 5.40 17.35
N ARG A 206 7.18 6.18 18.41
CA ARG A 206 7.62 5.67 19.71
C ARG A 206 7.31 6.65 20.83
N GLU A 207 7.15 6.12 22.05
CA GLU A 207 7.17 6.90 23.28
C GLU A 207 8.08 6.26 24.33
N GLY A 208 8.50 7.03 25.32
CA GLY A 208 9.31 6.50 26.41
C GLY A 208 10.02 7.57 27.24
N TRP A 209 10.54 7.13 28.38
CA TRP A 209 11.20 7.99 29.34
C TRP A 209 12.69 8.07 29.05
N LEU A 210 13.21 9.28 28.90
CA LEU A 210 14.64 9.54 28.74
C LEU A 210 15.09 10.62 29.74
N SER A 211 16.36 10.56 30.13
CA SER A 211 16.99 11.55 30.98
C SER A 211 17.62 12.64 30.11
N VAL A 212 17.22 13.89 30.32
CA VAL A 212 17.84 15.04 29.66
C VAL A 212 19.06 15.47 30.45
N VAL A 213 20.21 15.55 29.77
CA VAL A 213 21.46 16.07 30.36
C VAL A 213 21.48 17.59 30.22
N PRO A 214 21.50 18.36 31.32
CA PRO A 214 21.53 19.82 31.28
C PRO A 214 22.93 20.35 30.96
N SER A 215 23.01 21.60 30.48
CA SER A 215 24.26 22.24 30.03
C SER A 215 25.15 22.75 31.17
N LYS A 216 24.62 22.89 32.39
CA LYS A 216 25.29 23.53 33.53
C LYS A 216 24.98 22.82 34.84
N GLY A 217 25.72 21.77 35.21
CA GLY A 217 25.79 21.19 36.56
C GLY A 217 24.49 20.75 37.28
N ASP A 218 23.33 20.98 36.68
CA ASP A 218 22.01 20.66 37.19
C ASP A 218 21.78 19.13 37.20
N GLU A 219 20.85 18.69 38.03
CA GLU A 219 20.41 17.30 38.04
C GLU A 219 19.78 16.86 36.70
N LEU A 220 19.95 15.58 36.38
CA LEU A 220 19.34 14.94 35.22
C LEU A 220 17.81 15.02 35.30
N LYS A 221 17.17 15.53 34.24
CA LYS A 221 15.72 15.71 34.21
C LYS A 221 15.08 14.58 33.43
N ARG A 222 14.44 13.63 34.11
CA ARG A 222 13.67 12.55 33.49
C ARG A 222 12.40 13.11 32.84
N ARG A 223 12.22 12.85 31.54
CA ARG A 223 11.08 13.34 30.75
C ARG A 223 10.48 12.23 29.91
N MET A 224 9.18 12.28 29.71
CA MET A 224 8.49 11.44 28.73
C MET A 224 8.58 12.11 27.37
N PHE A 225 8.97 11.33 26.36
CA PHE A 225 9.09 11.77 25.00
C PHE A 225 8.12 11.03 24.08
N PHE A 226 7.61 11.74 23.08
CA PHE A 226 6.81 11.18 22.01
C PHE A 226 7.45 11.52 20.67
N LEU A 227 7.78 10.51 19.90
CA LEU A 227 8.36 10.63 18.57
C LEU A 227 7.30 10.39 17.51
N PHE A 228 7.19 11.37 16.62
CA PHE A 228 6.40 11.31 15.42
C PHE A 228 7.29 11.45 14.19
N SER A 229 6.73 11.22 13.00
CA SER A 229 7.45 11.31 11.73
C SER A 229 8.03 12.69 11.40
N ASP A 230 7.50 13.76 11.98
CA ASP A 230 7.87 15.15 11.68
C ASP A 230 8.27 15.96 12.93
N ILE A 231 7.86 15.52 14.12
CA ILE A 231 8.09 16.22 15.38
C ILE A 231 8.50 15.26 16.50
N PHE A 232 9.28 15.78 17.45
CA PHE A 232 9.65 15.11 18.69
C PHE A 232 9.20 15.96 19.87
N ILE A 233 8.33 15.41 20.72
CA ILE A 233 7.71 16.15 21.83
C ILE A 233 8.35 15.73 23.14
N SER A 234 8.72 16.71 23.98
CA SER A 234 9.21 16.48 25.34
C SER A 234 8.20 16.97 26.37
N THR A 235 7.89 16.13 27.35
CA THR A 235 6.86 16.39 28.35
C THR A 235 7.33 16.05 29.76
N LYS A 236 6.64 16.59 30.76
CA LYS A 236 6.78 16.24 32.18
C LYS A 236 5.40 15.91 32.77
N PRO A 237 5.30 15.05 33.79
CA PRO A 237 4.06 14.88 34.55
C PRO A 237 3.54 16.22 35.07
N CYS A 238 2.22 16.41 35.02
CA CYS A 238 1.58 17.47 35.79
C CYS A 238 1.75 17.20 37.29
N HIS A 239 1.65 18.26 38.09
CA HIS A 239 1.71 18.12 39.53
C HIS A 239 0.55 17.24 40.02
N PRO A 240 0.77 16.26 40.93
CA PRO A 240 -0.28 15.35 41.39
C PRO A 240 -1.50 16.07 42.01
N LEU A 241 -1.28 17.22 42.64
CA LEU A 241 -2.35 18.05 43.23
C LEU A 241 -3.10 18.93 42.20
N HIS A 242 -2.83 18.76 40.89
CA HIS A 242 -3.52 19.53 39.87
C HIS A 242 -4.96 19.05 39.69
N LEU A 243 -5.92 19.88 40.10
CA LEU A 243 -7.37 19.57 40.19
C LEU A 243 -7.98 18.79 39.00
N LEU A 244 -7.62 19.12 37.76
CA LEU A 244 -8.23 18.54 36.54
C LEU A 244 -7.29 17.76 35.62
N ASN A 245 -6.00 17.70 35.93
CA ASN A 245 -4.99 17.18 34.99
C ASN A 245 -3.84 16.46 35.71
N SER A 246 -4.08 15.93 36.92
CA SER A 246 -3.06 15.23 37.72
C SER A 246 -2.50 14.00 37.00
N ASP A 247 -3.25 13.41 36.07
CA ASP A 247 -2.92 12.26 35.23
C ASP A 247 -2.30 12.64 33.87
N LYS A 248 -2.20 13.94 33.54
CA LYS A 248 -1.75 14.41 32.23
C LYS A 248 -0.29 14.82 32.21
N LEU A 249 0.23 14.95 30.99
CA LEU A 249 1.58 15.41 30.70
C LEU A 249 1.57 16.87 30.23
N ASP A 250 2.36 17.71 30.90
CA ASP A 250 2.61 19.09 30.50
C ASP A 250 3.69 19.11 29.42
N CYS A 251 3.36 19.66 28.25
CA CYS A 251 4.32 19.74 27.16
C CYS A 251 5.34 20.85 27.43
N THR A 252 6.61 20.48 27.37
CA THR A 252 7.73 21.38 27.67
C THR A 252 8.45 21.87 26.42
N ALA A 253 8.47 21.07 25.35
CA ALA A 253 9.02 21.47 24.06
C ALA A 253 8.48 20.59 22.93
N VAL A 254 8.39 21.16 21.73
CA VAL A 254 8.14 20.45 20.47
C VAL A 254 9.32 20.75 19.55
N TYR A 255 9.97 19.72 19.06
CA TYR A 255 11.15 19.80 18.22
C TYR A 255 10.82 19.32 16.80
N PRO A 256 10.78 20.20 15.80
CA PRO A 256 10.65 19.78 14.41
C PRO A 256 11.88 18.98 13.96
N LEU A 257 11.66 17.89 13.20
CA LEU A 257 12.72 16.96 12.82
C LEU A 257 13.40 17.27 11.49
N HIS A 258 12.85 18.18 10.66
CA HIS A 258 13.34 18.50 9.31
C HIS A 258 14.78 19.07 9.27
N GLU A 259 15.29 19.57 10.39
CA GLU A 259 16.66 20.12 10.52
C GLU A 259 17.39 19.52 11.73
N CYS A 260 16.96 18.35 12.19
CA CYS A 260 17.60 17.66 13.31
C CYS A 260 18.77 16.80 12.81
N VAL A 261 19.89 16.80 13.52
CA VAL A 261 20.96 15.82 13.32
C VAL A 261 21.08 14.96 14.56
N VAL A 262 20.99 13.64 14.39
CA VAL A 262 21.03 12.66 15.49
C VAL A 262 22.38 11.98 15.50
N ASN A 263 23.14 12.18 16.57
CA ASN A 263 24.43 11.53 16.77
C ASN A 263 24.42 10.67 18.02
N LYS A 264 25.04 9.50 17.93
CA LYS A 264 25.29 8.66 19.10
C LYS A 264 26.63 9.05 19.71
N VAL A 265 26.61 9.62 20.91
CA VAL A 265 27.81 10.16 21.58
C VAL A 265 28.55 9.04 22.32
N PHE A 266 27.83 8.15 23.02
CA PHE A 266 28.38 6.93 23.62
C PHE A 266 27.31 5.83 23.74
N GLY A 267 27.74 4.60 24.08
CA GLY A 267 26.90 3.38 24.08
C GLY A 267 27.09 2.52 22.82
N HIS A 268 28.27 2.55 22.20
CA HIS A 268 28.61 1.75 21.01
C HIS A 268 28.96 0.29 21.35
N THR A 269 29.15 -0.02 22.63
CA THR A 269 29.56 -1.34 23.17
C THR A 269 28.52 -1.84 24.19
N GLN A 270 28.60 -3.11 24.61
CA GLN A 270 27.69 -3.77 25.58
C GLN A 270 27.86 -3.23 27.02
N GLY A 271 27.68 -1.92 27.23
CA GLY A 271 27.78 -1.25 28.52
C GLY A 271 26.44 -0.80 29.10
N ASP A 272 26.48 -0.08 30.22
CA ASP A 272 25.29 0.42 30.92
C ASP A 272 24.73 1.70 30.26
N GLY A 273 23.94 1.50 29.21
CA GLY A 273 23.17 2.57 28.57
C GLY A 273 23.95 3.40 27.53
N GLY A 274 23.40 4.56 27.17
CA GLY A 274 23.98 5.39 26.13
C GLY A 274 23.48 6.83 26.12
N LEU A 275 24.11 7.64 25.27
CA LEU A 275 23.78 9.04 25.09
C LEU A 275 23.63 9.39 23.62
N LEU A 276 22.53 10.06 23.31
CA LEU A 276 22.22 10.63 22.01
C LEU A 276 22.30 12.16 22.08
N SER A 277 22.84 12.76 21.02
CA SER A 277 22.85 14.19 20.80
C SER A 277 21.96 14.52 19.62
N LEU A 278 20.88 15.26 19.88
CA LEU A 278 19.99 15.78 18.85
C LEU A 278 20.32 17.26 18.66
N SER A 279 20.89 17.61 17.52
CA SER A 279 21.27 18.98 17.20
C SER A 279 20.23 19.61 16.29
N PHE A 280 19.61 20.68 16.76
CA PHE A 280 18.68 21.54 16.04
C PHE A 280 19.37 22.90 15.77
N PRO A 281 18.90 23.73 14.83
CA PRO A 281 19.58 24.96 14.41
C PRO A 281 20.01 25.90 15.55
N TYR A 282 19.23 25.97 16.62
CA TYR A 282 19.48 26.87 17.76
C TYR A 282 19.59 26.14 19.10
N LYS A 283 19.66 24.80 19.11
CA LYS A 283 19.65 24.03 20.35
C LYS A 283 20.19 22.62 20.16
N THR A 284 21.02 22.16 21.09
CA THR A 284 21.40 20.75 21.20
C THR A 284 20.71 20.13 22.41
N LEU A 285 20.12 18.96 22.22
CA LEU A 285 19.46 18.18 23.25
C LEU A 285 20.23 16.86 23.47
N LEU A 286 20.74 16.68 24.68
CA LEU A 286 21.45 15.48 25.10
C LEU A 286 20.50 14.55 25.86
N LEU A 287 20.27 13.34 25.33
CA LEU A 287 19.31 12.36 25.85
C LEU A 287 20.03 11.08 26.24
N MET A 288 19.81 10.63 27.47
CA MET A 288 20.42 9.45 28.05
C MET A 288 19.36 8.41 28.42
N SER A 289 19.67 7.13 28.21
CA SER A 289 18.99 5.99 28.83
C SER A 289 20.03 5.08 29.47
N THR A 290 19.69 4.47 30.59
CA THR A 290 20.54 3.47 31.27
C THR A 290 20.37 2.08 30.66
N ASP A 291 19.39 1.91 29.77
CA ASP A 291 19.15 0.67 29.03
C ASP A 291 19.77 0.80 27.62
N GLN A 292 20.70 -0.11 27.32
CA GLN A 292 21.45 -0.15 26.07
C GLN A 292 20.56 -0.52 24.87
N GLN A 293 19.56 -1.38 25.05
CA GLN A 293 18.63 -1.72 23.98
C GLN A 293 17.68 -0.55 23.72
N ASP A 294 17.14 0.05 24.78
CA ASP A 294 16.24 1.20 24.67
C ASP A 294 16.92 2.36 23.92
N ILE A 295 18.15 2.73 24.28
CA ILE A 295 18.85 3.84 23.60
C ILE A 295 19.19 3.53 22.14
N ASN A 296 19.46 2.26 21.81
CA ASN A 296 19.72 1.82 20.44
C ASN A 296 18.47 1.91 19.59
N ASP A 297 17.33 1.45 20.10
CA ASP A 297 16.06 1.56 19.39
C ASP A 297 15.66 3.04 19.21
N TRP A 298 15.84 3.86 20.24
CA TRP A 298 15.62 5.32 20.14
C TRP A 298 16.49 5.94 19.05
N TYR A 299 17.77 5.58 18.97
CA TYR A 299 18.66 6.06 17.92
C TYR A 299 18.18 5.65 16.52
N GLN A 300 17.78 4.39 16.34
CA GLN A 300 17.25 3.90 15.06
C GLN A 300 15.95 4.61 14.66
N CYS A 301 15.00 4.75 15.59
CA CYS A 301 13.73 5.44 15.35
C CYS A 301 13.95 6.91 15.01
N LEU A 302 14.80 7.63 15.78
CA LEU A 302 15.11 9.03 15.54
C LEU A 302 15.80 9.25 14.20
N THR A 303 16.81 8.42 13.88
CA THR A 303 17.54 8.50 12.60
C THR A 303 16.62 8.22 11.41
N THR A 304 15.64 7.32 11.56
CA THR A 304 14.66 7.02 10.50
C THR A 304 13.62 8.14 10.32
N ALA A 305 13.29 8.85 11.40
CA ALA A 305 12.31 9.93 11.42
C ALA A 305 12.88 11.26 10.90
N VAL A 306 14.18 11.51 11.12
CA VAL A 306 14.90 12.64 10.53
C VAL A 306 15.10 12.35 9.04
N ARG A 307 14.45 13.15 8.19
CA ARG A 307 14.50 13.06 6.72
C ARG A 307 14.71 14.43 6.13
#